data_AF-A0A920JM38-F1
#
_entry.id   AF-A0A920JM38-F1
#
_cell.length_a   1.000
_cell.length_b   1.000
_cell.length_c   1.000
_cell.angle_alpha   90.00
_cell.angle_beta   90.00
_cell.angle_gamma   90.00
#
_symmetry.space_group_name_H-M   'P 1'
#
loop_
_entity.id
_entity.type
_entity.pdbx_description
1 polymer ?
#
loop_
_entity_poly.entity_id
_entity_poly.type
_entity_poly.pdbx_seq_one_letter_code
_entity_poly.pdbx_strand_id
1 'polypeptide(L)' 'MPGSGTQFLEEIISKVDVFITGDISHRYLLKGDETHLGLIQVNHLSTEIPGMTRFVNNLSNQLGTQLEYFYNKYYE' A
#
# COMPACT_ATOMS: atom_id res chain seq x y z
N MET A 1 2.02 -2.51 -3.36
CA MET A 1 2.83 -2.19 -2.17
C MET A 1 2.05 -1.24 -1.28
N PRO A 2 1.90 -1.51 0.02
CA PRO A 2 1.26 -0.59 0.95
C PRO A 2 2.01 0.74 1.08
N GLY A 3 1.28 1.82 1.37
CA GLY A 3 1.80 3.15 1.55
C GLY A 3 2.40 3.76 0.28
N SER A 4 3.52 4.46 0.41
CA SER A 4 4.22 5.09 -0.72
C SER A 4 5.17 4.10 -1.42
N GLY A 5 4.62 3.33 -2.37
CA GLY A 5 5.35 2.37 -3.18
C GLY A 5 6.03 2.96 -4.42
N THR A 6 5.88 4.26 -4.68
CA THR A 6 6.38 4.93 -5.89
C THR A 6 7.89 4.75 -6.11
N GLN A 7 8.68 4.66 -5.03
CA GLN A 7 10.13 4.46 -5.08
C GLN A 7 10.55 3.15 -5.76
N PHE A 8 9.67 2.15 -5.79
CA PHE A 8 9.98 0.83 -6.36
C PHE A 8 9.63 0.71 -7.84
N LEU A 9 9.03 1.75 -8.45
CA LEU A 9 8.42 1.64 -9.78
C LEU A 9 9.41 1.18 -10.87
N GLU A 10 10.63 1.73 -10.87
CA GLU A 10 11.66 1.36 -11.86
C GLU A 10 12.04 -0.12 -11.79
N GLU A 11 12.00 -0.71 -10.60
CA GLU A 11 12.40 -2.11 -10.39
C GLU A 11 11.34 -3.12 -10.82
N ILE A 12 10.08 -2.70 -10.90
CA ILE A 12 8.92 -3.57 -11.14
C ILE A 12 8.32 -3.39 -12.53
N ILE A 13 8.65 -2.31 -13.24
CA ILE A 13 7.98 -1.90 -14.48
C ILE A 13 8.03 -2.96 -15.58
N SER A 14 9.05 -3.80 -15.58
CA SER A 14 9.24 -4.91 -16.53
C SER A 14 8.86 -6.28 -15.96
N LYS A 15 8.33 -6.33 -14.73
CA LYS A 15 8.07 -7.58 -14.00
C LYS A 15 6.60 -7.87 -13.77
N VAL A 16 5.73 -6.87 -13.92
CA VAL A 16 4.30 -6.98 -13.61
C VAL A 16 3.46 -6.23 -14.63
N ASP A 17 2.25 -6.71 -14.87
CA ASP A 17 1.28 -6.02 -15.72
C ASP A 17 0.55 -4.90 -14.96
N VAL A 18 0.41 -5.04 -13.64
CA VAL A 18 -0.32 -4.11 -12.78
C VAL A 18 0.45 -3.85 -11.48
N PHE A 19 0.58 -2.58 -11.11
CA PHE A 19 1.12 -2.12 -9.84
C PHE A 19 0.08 -1.35 -9.03
N ILE A 20 -0.21 -1.87 -7.84
CA ILE A 20 -1.19 -1.30 -6.90
C ILE A 20 -0.44 -0.71 -5.72
N THR A 21 -0.65 0.57 -5.41
CA THR A 21 0.01 1.25 -4.28
C THR A 21 -0.89 2.29 -3.61
N GLY A 22 -0.47 2.77 -2.43
CA GLY A 22 -1.17 3.81 -1.70
C GLY A 22 -1.06 5.18 -2.39
N ASP A 23 0.17 5.65 -2.59
CA ASP A 23 0.44 6.93 -3.25
C ASP A 23 1.29 6.77 -4.52
N ILE A 24 0.93 7.53 -5.55
CA ILE A 24 1.68 7.66 -6.80
C ILE A 24 2.02 9.14 -7.05
N SER A 25 3.30 9.47 -7.18
CA SER A 25 3.68 10.84 -7.57
C SER A 25 3.38 11.08 -9.05
N HIS A 26 2.96 12.30 -9.40
CA HIS A 26 2.57 12.68 -10.77
C HIS A 26 3.56 12.26 -11.87
N ARG A 27 4.87 12.39 -11.63
CA ARG A 27 5.92 11.99 -12.58
C ARG A 27 5.79 10.53 -13.05
N TYR A 28 5.31 9.65 -12.17
CA TYR A 28 5.26 8.22 -12.42
C TYR A 28 3.97 7.77 -13.10
N LEU A 29 2.91 8.59 -13.09
CA LEU A 29 1.71 8.34 -13.88
C LEU A 29 2.03 8.30 -15.38
N LEU A 30 2.78 9.31 -15.86
CA LEU A 30 3.23 9.37 -17.26
C LEU A 30 4.08 8.16 -17.65
N LYS A 31 4.89 7.66 -16.72
CA LYS A 31 5.74 6.50 -16.95
C LYS A 31 4.95 5.19 -17.06
N GLY A 32 3.80 5.10 -16.39
CA GLY A 32 2.86 3.99 -16.57
C GLY A 32 2.37 3.90 -18.02
N ASP A 33 1.98 5.03 -18.60
CA ASP A 33 1.52 5.10 -19.99
C ASP A 33 2.62 4.69 -20.99
N GLU A 34 3.84 5.21 -20.82
CA GLU A 34 4.98 4.87 -21.69
C GLU A 34 5.32 3.37 -21.66
N THR A 35 5.12 2.72 -20.52
CA THR A 35 5.54 1.34 -20.28
C THR A 35 4.41 0.32 -20.34
N HIS A 36 3.18 0.77 -20.63
CA HIS A 36 1.98 -0.07 -20.61
C HIS A 36 1.76 -0.77 -19.25
N LEU A 37 2.24 -0.17 -18.17
CA LEU A 37 2.04 -0.68 -16.81
C LEU A 37 0.72 -0.15 -16.24
N GLY A 38 -0.16 -1.04 -15.81
CA GLY A 38 -1.40 -0.67 -15.12
C GLY A 38 -1.10 -0.10 -13.74
N LEU A 39 -1.30 1.20 -13.53
CA LEU A 39 -1.11 1.85 -12.24
C LEU A 39 -2.43 2.05 -11.50
N ILE A 40 -2.53 1.53 -10.28
CA ILE A 40 -3.71 1.68 -9.42
C ILE A 40 -3.29 2.34 -8.10
N GLN A 41 -3.75 3.57 -7.90
CA GLN A 41 -3.62 4.27 -6.63
C GLN A 41 -4.88 4.04 -5.80
N VAL A 42 -4.72 3.40 -4.64
CA VAL A 42 -5.86 3.04 -3.78
C VAL A 42 -6.03 4.00 -2.61
N ASN A 43 -4.94 4.66 -2.14
CA ASN A 43 -4.77 5.51 -0.93
C ASN A 43 -3.75 4.93 0.08
N HIS A 44 -2.89 5.79 0.67
CA HIS A 44 -1.84 5.40 1.62
C HIS A 44 -2.36 4.54 2.77
N LEU A 45 -3.21 5.10 3.62
CA LEU A 45 -3.73 4.43 4.82
C LEU A 45 -4.53 3.19 4.48
N SER A 46 -5.36 3.27 3.44
CA SER A 46 -6.23 2.17 3.01
C SER A 46 -5.45 0.91 2.67
N THR A 47 -4.24 1.07 2.12
CA THR A 47 -3.36 -0.07 1.79
C THR A 47 -2.61 -0.64 2.99
N GLU A 48 -2.45 0.12 4.08
CA GLU A 48 -1.71 -0.30 5.29
C GLU A 48 -2.60 -0.92 6.37
N ILE A 49 -3.85 -0.44 6.51
CA ILE A 49 -4.83 -0.91 7.50
C ILE A 49 -4.98 -2.44 7.53
N PRO A 50 -5.10 -3.15 6.39
CA PRO A 50 -5.25 -4.61 6.40
C PRO A 50 -4.04 -5.32 7.04
N GLY A 51 -2.83 -4.84 6.76
CA GLY A 51 -1.59 -5.39 7.31
C GLY A 51 -1.50 -5.18 8.81
N MET A 52 -1.75 -3.96 9.27
CA MET A 52 -1.74 -3.63 10.70
C MET A 52 -2.82 -4.35 11.49
N THR A 53 -4.04 -4.47 10.93
CA THR A 53 -5.13 -5.21 11.56
C THR A 53 -4.74 -6.68 11.78
N ARG A 54 -4.15 -7.32 10.76
CA ARG A 54 -3.68 -8.71 10.86
C ARG A 54 -2.56 -8.86 11.89
N PHE A 55 -1.62 -7.90 11.92
CA PHE A 55 -0.54 -7.89 12.89
C PHE A 55 -1.06 -7.82 14.33
N VAL A 56 -1.94 -6.87 14.63
CA VAL A 56 -2.52 -6.68 15.97
C VAL A 56 -3.32 -7.91 16.40
N ASN A 57 -4.11 -8.51 15.50
CA ASN A 57 -4.85 -9.75 15.80
C ASN A 57 -3.90 -10.91 16.16
N ASN A 58 -2.83 -11.09 15.40
CA ASN A 58 -1.84 -12.14 15.69
C ASN A 58 -1.14 -11.90 17.03
N LEU A 59 -0.77 -10.65 17.31
CA LEU A 59 -0.11 -10.27 18.56
C LEU A 59 -1.05 -10.45 19.76
N SER A 60 -2.33 -10.07 19.61
CA SER A 60 -3.36 -10.25 20.62
C SER A 60 -3.51 -11.73 21.00
N ASN A 61 -3.55 -12.61 19.98
CA ASN A 61 -3.62 -14.06 20.19
C ASN A 61 -2.37 -14.61 20.90
N GLN A 62 -1.18 -14.14 20.52
CA GLN A 62 0.08 -14.59 21.13
C GLN A 62 0.23 -14.14 22.59
N LEU A 63 -0.25 -12.95 22.93
CA LEU A 63 -0.17 -12.40 24.28
C LEU A 63 -1.35 -12.83 25.17
N GLY A 64 -2.37 -13.49 24.61
CA GLY A 64 -3.61 -13.83 25.33
C GLY A 64 -4.32 -12.59 25.89
N THR A 65 -4.11 -11.42 25.29
CA THR A 65 -4.61 -10.13 25.75
C THR A 65 -5.26 -9.39 24.58
N GLN A 66 -6.41 -8.76 24.81
CA GLN A 66 -7.10 -7.97 23.79
C GLN A 66 -6.26 -6.73 23.44
N LEU A 67 -5.91 -6.60 22.17
CA LEU A 67 -5.28 -5.41 21.60
C LEU A 67 -6.22 -4.77 20.58
N GLU A 68 -6.25 -3.44 20.56
CA GLU A 68 -7.07 -2.68 19.62
C GLU A 68 -6.19 -1.81 18.72
N TYR A 69 -6.45 -1.87 17.42
CA TYR A 69 -5.78 -1.05 16.42
C TYR A 69 -6.62 0.20 16.14
N PHE A 70 -6.08 1.37 16.47
CA PHE A 70 -6.70 2.66 16.20
C PHE A 70 -6.05 3.33 14.99
N TYR A 71 -6.87 3.77 14.05
CA TYR A 71 -6.46 4.59 12.92
C TYR A 71 -7.52 5.66 12.65
N ASN A 72 -7.07 6.83 12.18
CA ASN A 72 -7.98 7.91 11.84
C ASN A 72 -8.34 7.84 10.35
N LYS A 73 -9.62 7.58 10.05
CA LYS A 73 -10.14 7.51 8.68
C LYS A 73 -10.08 8.84 7.92
N TYR A 74 -9.90 9.95 8.62
CA TYR A 74 -9.90 11.30 8.05
C TYR A 74 -8.49 11.92 7.99
N TYR A 75 -7.45 11.17 8.35
CA TYR A 75 -6.09 11.69 8.38
C TYR A 75 -5.36 11.28 7.12
N GLU A 76 -5.37 12.14 6.10
CA GLU A 76 -4.60 12.00 4.87
C GLU A 76 -4.09 13.34 4.39
#